data_AF-A0A833J577-F1
#
_entry.id   AF-A0A833J577-F1
#
_cell.length_a   1.000
_cell.length_b   1.000
_cell.length_c   1.000
_cell.angle_alpha   90.00
_cell.angle_beta   90.00
_cell.angle_gamma   90.00
#
_symmetry.space_group_name_H-M   'P 1'
#
loop_
_entity.id
_entity.type
_entity.pdbx_description
1 polymer ?
#
loop_
_entity_poly.entity_id
_entity_poly.type
_entity_poly.pdbx_seq_one_letter_code
_entity_poly.pdbx_strand_id
1 'polypeptide(L)'
;MTIASGSTRRIAYVPEATFGVTPTTPSFEVFRATGGGPRTNKVTDTSEEIRADRNVTDEMHLGQDVAGAYNTEWSYSGFTDDMLEAVLFGAWATNVLKNGVTPKSFTFEERIDLGGGNQSFSRFSGAMINALSLAIAARAKVTGSVSVMAQKELLDTAIITGATYDAASTTPISTASANVANLQVAGLPAPKVRSLSLEMTNNLRTRPLVGSLYTDSFGYGRFEVTGTLEAYFETNDLYQRVLNHGSGALGFTIGNAANQKYAFLVPKIIFGNGERRPGGNNDDVMVSIPFRAVYDPATDATLQITRGVA
;
A
#
# COMPACT_ATOMS: atom_id res chain seq x y z
N MET A 1 5.74 -31.47 -17.58
CA MET A 1 5.91 -31.34 -16.11
C MET A 1 4.82 -30.42 -15.59
N THR A 2 4.14 -30.84 -14.51
CA THR A 2 2.94 -30.20 -13.93
C THR A 2 3.29 -29.59 -12.56
N ILE A 3 4.33 -28.76 -12.51
CA ILE A 3 4.72 -28.02 -11.32
C ILE A 3 4.68 -26.54 -11.68
N ALA A 4 4.02 -25.74 -10.85
CA ALA A 4 3.84 -24.33 -11.09
C ALA A 4 5.15 -23.54 -10.96
N SER A 5 5.32 -22.52 -11.79
CA SER A 5 6.44 -21.59 -11.70
C SER A 5 5.98 -20.22 -11.20
N GLY A 6 6.67 -19.67 -10.19
CA GLY A 6 6.38 -18.33 -9.68
C GLY A 6 6.69 -17.21 -10.68
N SER A 7 7.60 -17.44 -11.63
CA SER A 7 8.01 -16.44 -12.62
C SER A 7 6.96 -16.16 -13.70
N THR A 8 5.94 -17.01 -13.84
CA THR A 8 4.84 -16.84 -14.81
C THR A 8 3.57 -16.31 -14.16
N ARG A 9 3.63 -15.93 -12.87
CA ARG A 9 2.51 -15.35 -12.15
C ARG A 9 2.13 -14.00 -12.75
N ARG A 10 0.83 -13.81 -13.00
CA ARG A 10 0.26 -12.51 -13.39
C ARG A 10 -0.72 -12.07 -12.31
N ILE A 11 -0.59 -10.83 -11.87
CA ILE A 11 -1.56 -10.20 -10.98
C ILE A 11 -2.28 -9.12 -11.79
N ALA A 12 -3.60 -9.11 -11.71
CA ALA A 12 -4.43 -8.11 -12.34
C ALA A 12 -5.54 -7.66 -11.39
N TYR A 13 -6.13 -6.50 -11.62
CA TYR A 13 -7.19 -5.98 -10.77
C TYR A 13 -8.26 -5.26 -11.60
N VAL A 14 -9.46 -5.13 -11.03
CA VAL A 14 -10.58 -4.42 -11.64
C VAL A 14 -11.41 -3.74 -10.55
N PRO A 15 -11.88 -2.50 -10.73
CA PRO A 15 -12.77 -1.85 -9.78
C PRO A 15 -14.14 -2.56 -9.73
N GLU A 16 -14.74 -2.59 -8.55
CA GLU A 16 -16.08 -3.12 -8.33
C GLU A 16 -17.09 -1.98 -8.22
N ALA A 17 -18.26 -2.12 -8.86
CA ALA A 17 -19.37 -1.20 -8.67
C ALA A 17 -20.13 -1.47 -7.35
N THR A 18 -20.03 -2.69 -6.84
CA THR A 18 -20.63 -3.12 -5.57
C THR A 18 -19.63 -4.02 -4.85
N PHE A 19 -19.43 -3.76 -3.57
CA PHE A 19 -18.48 -4.51 -2.75
C PHE A 19 -18.70 -6.02 -2.84
N GLY A 20 -17.64 -6.76 -3.18
CA GLY A 20 -17.69 -8.23 -3.24
C GLY A 20 -18.28 -8.79 -4.54
N VAL A 21 -18.63 -7.92 -5.50
CA VAL A 21 -19.21 -8.32 -6.79
C VAL A 21 -18.25 -7.94 -7.92
N THR A 22 -17.56 -8.96 -8.44
CA THR A 22 -16.73 -8.84 -9.65
C THR A 22 -17.63 -8.51 -10.86
N PRO A 23 -17.25 -7.55 -11.72
CA PRO A 23 -17.98 -7.27 -12.95
C PRO A 23 -18.12 -8.52 -13.84
N THR A 24 -19.24 -8.64 -14.57
CA THR A 24 -19.54 -9.82 -15.40
C THR A 24 -18.63 -9.95 -16.63
N THR A 25 -18.20 -8.82 -17.20
CA THR A 25 -17.23 -8.72 -18.30
C THR A 25 -16.10 -7.76 -17.90
N PRO A 26 -15.21 -8.19 -17.00
CA PRO A 26 -14.25 -7.30 -16.37
C PRO A 26 -13.11 -6.92 -17.33
N SER A 27 -12.77 -5.63 -17.36
CA SER A 27 -11.53 -5.14 -17.96
C SER A 27 -10.46 -5.05 -16.89
N PHE A 28 -9.67 -6.12 -16.75
CA PHE A 28 -8.59 -6.17 -15.77
C PHE A 28 -7.38 -5.37 -16.22
N GLU A 29 -6.79 -4.59 -15.33
CA GLU A 29 -5.47 -3.97 -15.56
C GLU A 29 -4.39 -4.84 -14.91
N VAL A 30 -3.32 -5.16 -15.65
CA VAL A 30 -2.21 -5.95 -15.14
C VAL A 30 -1.31 -5.08 -14.25
N PHE A 31 -1.07 -5.57 -13.04
CA PHE A 31 -0.28 -4.89 -12.02
C PHE A 31 1.18 -5.40 -12.00
N ARG A 32 2.13 -4.45 -11.88
CA ARG A 32 3.57 -4.71 -11.74
C ARG A 32 3.96 -4.99 -10.29
N ALA A 33 3.69 -6.22 -9.85
CA ALA A 33 4.16 -6.69 -8.56
C ALA A 33 5.59 -7.22 -8.63
N THR A 34 6.34 -7.06 -7.54
CA THR A 34 7.62 -7.73 -7.30
C THR A 34 7.50 -8.93 -6.37
N GLY A 35 6.33 -9.12 -5.74
CA GLY A 35 6.05 -10.25 -4.87
C GLY A 35 4.90 -9.99 -3.91
N GLY A 36 4.80 -10.83 -2.88
CA GLY A 36 3.70 -10.79 -1.92
C GLY A 36 2.41 -11.36 -2.49
N GLY A 37 1.30 -11.15 -1.79
CA GLY A 37 -0.03 -11.60 -2.17
C GLY A 37 -0.94 -11.71 -0.93
N PRO A 38 -2.25 -11.47 -1.09
CA PRO A 38 -3.24 -11.78 -0.07
C PRO A 38 -3.32 -13.29 0.16
N ARG A 39 -3.55 -13.67 1.42
CA ARG A 39 -3.79 -15.05 1.84
C ARG A 39 -5.14 -15.15 2.51
N THR A 40 -5.85 -16.22 2.19
CA THR A 40 -7.02 -16.65 2.96
C THR A 40 -6.60 -17.28 4.28
N ASN A 41 -7.06 -16.69 5.38
CA ASN A 41 -6.91 -17.19 6.74
C ASN A 41 -8.25 -17.73 7.24
N LYS A 42 -8.24 -18.97 7.71
CA LYS A 42 -9.41 -19.62 8.32
C LYS A 42 -9.33 -19.45 9.83
N VAL A 43 -10.46 -19.11 10.44
CA VAL A 43 -10.66 -19.17 11.88
C VAL A 43 -11.29 -20.53 12.16
N THR A 44 -10.55 -21.40 12.84
CA THR A 44 -11.04 -22.72 13.27
C THR A 44 -11.01 -22.83 14.79
N ASP A 45 -11.82 -23.74 15.31
CA ASP A 45 -11.81 -24.09 16.73
C ASP A 45 -12.05 -25.59 16.88
N THR A 46 -11.55 -26.18 17.96
CA THR A 46 -11.66 -27.62 18.21
C THR A 46 -12.81 -27.89 19.16
N SER A 47 -13.54 -28.98 18.93
CA SER A 47 -14.57 -29.40 19.87
C SER A 47 -13.97 -29.72 21.25
N GLU A 48 -14.55 -29.13 22.31
CA GLU A 48 -14.20 -29.41 23.71
C GLU A 48 -14.87 -30.69 24.24
N GLU A 49 -15.48 -31.50 23.38
CA GLU A 49 -16.14 -32.75 23.76
C GLU A 49 -15.17 -33.74 24.43
N ILE A 50 -15.46 -34.12 25.67
CA ILE A 50 -14.64 -35.06 26.43
C ILE A 50 -14.94 -36.49 25.96
N ARG A 51 -13.94 -37.15 25.38
CA ARG A 51 -14.00 -38.58 25.06
C ARG A 51 -13.11 -39.43 25.94
N ALA A 52 -13.57 -40.66 26.19
CA ALA A 52 -12.83 -41.66 26.95
C ALA A 52 -11.52 -42.10 26.25
N ASP A 53 -11.41 -41.93 24.93
CA ASP A 53 -10.22 -42.25 24.14
C ASP A 53 -9.26 -41.05 23.99
N ARG A 54 -9.57 -39.90 24.61
CA ARG A 54 -8.75 -38.68 24.63
C ARG A 54 -8.43 -38.10 23.24
N ASN A 55 -9.26 -38.40 22.24
CA ASN A 55 -9.11 -37.89 20.88
C ASN A 55 -9.96 -36.62 20.65
N VAL A 56 -9.49 -35.73 19.76
CA VAL A 56 -10.26 -34.58 19.26
C VAL A 56 -11.36 -35.09 18.33
N THR A 57 -12.61 -34.66 18.55
CA THR A 57 -13.75 -35.15 17.76
C THR A 57 -13.97 -34.40 16.46
N ASP A 58 -13.78 -33.09 16.50
CA ASP A 58 -14.08 -32.23 15.37
C ASP A 58 -13.25 -30.95 15.43
N GLU A 59 -13.04 -30.36 14.25
CA GLU A 59 -12.48 -29.03 14.06
C GLU A 59 -13.46 -28.22 13.19
N MET A 60 -14.09 -27.23 13.80
CA MET A 60 -15.12 -26.41 13.18
C MET A 60 -14.51 -25.19 12.49
N HIS A 61 -15.02 -24.87 11.29
CA HIS A 61 -14.66 -23.66 10.56
C HIS A 61 -15.61 -22.52 10.93
N LEU A 62 -15.09 -21.51 11.61
CA LEU A 62 -15.87 -20.43 12.22
C LEU A 62 -15.90 -19.15 11.39
N GLY A 63 -14.89 -18.92 10.54
CA GLY A 63 -14.78 -17.68 9.77
C GLY A 63 -13.64 -17.73 8.75
N GLN A 64 -13.71 -16.88 7.75
CA GLN A 64 -12.67 -16.75 6.74
C GLN A 64 -12.39 -15.28 6.43
N ASP A 65 -11.13 -14.88 6.56
CA ASP A 65 -10.65 -13.53 6.27
C ASP A 65 -9.54 -13.59 5.21
N VAL A 66 -9.49 -12.59 4.32
CA VAL A 66 -8.39 -12.47 3.36
C VAL A 66 -7.60 -11.20 3.65
N ALA A 67 -6.29 -11.35 3.86
CA ALA A 67 -5.39 -10.23 4.06
C ALA A 67 -3.99 -10.54 3.51
N GLY A 68 -3.28 -9.50 3.10
CA GLY A 68 -1.86 -9.57 2.75
C GLY A 68 -1.42 -8.30 2.05
N ALA A 69 -0.27 -8.35 1.40
CA ALA A 69 0.26 -7.17 0.71
C ALA A 69 0.93 -7.55 -0.60
N TYR A 70 0.77 -6.67 -1.59
CA TYR A 70 1.47 -6.73 -2.85
C TYR A 70 2.65 -5.77 -2.85
N ASN A 71 3.85 -6.29 -3.06
CA ASN A 71 5.05 -5.47 -3.17
C ASN A 71 5.18 -4.95 -4.60
N THR A 72 5.61 -3.71 -4.75
CA THR A 72 5.80 -3.05 -6.04
C THR A 72 7.04 -2.18 -6.05
N GLU A 73 7.47 -1.85 -7.26
CA GLU A 73 8.47 -0.83 -7.51
C GLU A 73 7.77 0.42 -8.04
N TRP A 74 8.15 1.57 -7.50
CA TRP A 74 7.46 2.81 -7.81
C TRP A 74 7.67 3.18 -9.28
N SER A 75 6.57 3.45 -9.99
CA SER A 75 6.57 3.94 -11.36
C SER A 75 5.31 4.74 -11.63
N TYR A 76 5.33 5.60 -12.65
CA TYR A 76 4.15 6.37 -13.04
C TYR A 76 3.18 5.51 -13.86
N SER A 77 2.08 5.05 -13.27
CA SER A 77 1.14 4.13 -13.93
C SER A 77 -0.30 4.35 -13.49
N GLY A 78 -1.26 3.86 -14.30
CA GLY A 78 -2.70 3.85 -13.96
C GLY A 78 -2.96 3.11 -12.65
N PHE A 79 -2.35 1.93 -12.48
CA PHE A 79 -2.29 1.25 -11.19
C PHE A 79 -1.87 2.13 -10.00
N THR A 80 -0.78 2.89 -10.13
CA THR A 80 -0.34 3.76 -9.04
C THR A 80 -1.36 4.84 -8.72
N ASP A 81 -2.01 5.40 -9.74
CA ASP A 81 -3.11 6.35 -9.55
C ASP A 81 -4.30 5.71 -8.82
N ASP A 82 -4.73 4.52 -9.24
CA ASP A 82 -5.86 3.81 -8.65
C ASP A 82 -5.61 3.40 -7.19
N MET A 83 -4.40 2.90 -6.89
CA MET A 83 -4.04 2.52 -5.52
C MET A 83 -3.90 3.74 -4.61
N LEU A 84 -3.41 4.87 -5.13
CA LEU A 84 -3.36 6.12 -4.39
C LEU A 84 -4.77 6.64 -4.10
N GLU A 85 -5.69 6.62 -5.06
CA GLU A 85 -7.10 6.96 -4.80
C GLU A 85 -7.73 6.03 -3.77
N ALA A 86 -7.45 4.73 -3.89
CA ALA A 86 -8.00 3.71 -3.01
C ALA A 86 -7.49 3.82 -1.57
N VAL A 87 -6.21 4.14 -1.34
CA VAL A 87 -5.69 4.33 0.02
C VAL A 87 -6.08 5.68 0.61
N LEU A 88 -6.25 6.73 -0.21
CA LEU A 88 -6.70 8.05 0.29
C LEU A 88 -8.22 8.15 0.46
N PHE A 89 -9.02 7.18 -0.01
CA PHE A 89 -10.49 7.31 -0.10
C PHE A 89 -10.93 8.60 -0.79
N GLY A 90 -10.14 9.01 -1.78
CA GLY A 90 -10.28 10.24 -2.54
C GLY A 90 -10.48 9.99 -4.02
N ALA A 91 -10.61 11.08 -4.76
CA ALA A 91 -10.66 11.07 -6.21
C ALA A 91 -9.73 12.17 -6.77
N TRP A 92 -9.04 11.87 -7.87
CA TRP A 92 -8.26 12.85 -8.60
C TRP A 92 -9.18 13.94 -9.16
N ALA A 93 -8.94 15.20 -8.77
CA ALA A 93 -9.60 16.38 -9.32
C ALA A 93 -8.52 17.34 -9.82
N THR A 94 -8.51 17.64 -11.12
CA THR A 94 -7.52 18.54 -11.73
C THR A 94 -6.08 18.12 -11.40
N ASN A 95 -5.80 16.82 -11.48
CA ASN A 95 -4.52 16.18 -11.12
C ASN A 95 -4.10 16.31 -9.64
N VAL A 96 -4.99 16.70 -8.75
CA VAL A 96 -4.77 16.75 -7.30
C VAL A 96 -5.64 15.70 -6.61
N LEU A 97 -5.04 14.93 -5.71
CA LEU A 97 -5.70 13.97 -4.86
C LEU A 97 -5.51 14.38 -3.40
N LYS A 98 -6.58 14.33 -2.62
CA LYS A 98 -6.60 14.60 -1.17
C LYS A 98 -7.23 13.42 -0.46
N ASN A 99 -6.87 13.20 0.80
CA ASN A 99 -7.55 12.20 1.62
C ASN A 99 -9.03 12.55 1.79
N GLY A 100 -9.90 11.59 1.51
CA GLY A 100 -11.35 11.72 1.55
C GLY A 100 -12.02 10.66 2.41
N VAL A 101 -13.27 10.34 2.08
CA VAL A 101 -14.12 9.41 2.85
C VAL A 101 -14.86 8.39 1.98
N THR A 102 -14.60 8.36 0.67
CA THR A 102 -15.28 7.45 -0.26
C THR A 102 -14.40 6.22 -0.52
N PRO A 103 -14.74 5.05 0.03
CA PRO A 103 -13.97 3.83 -0.20
C PRO A 103 -14.15 3.32 -1.63
N LYS A 104 -13.11 2.67 -2.15
CA LYS A 104 -13.14 1.94 -3.42
C LYS A 104 -12.85 0.46 -3.15
N SER A 105 -13.61 -0.43 -3.79
CA SER A 105 -13.33 -1.87 -3.76
C SER A 105 -12.94 -2.38 -5.13
N PHE A 106 -12.17 -3.46 -5.13
CA PHE A 106 -11.59 -4.07 -6.31
C PHE A 106 -11.73 -5.59 -6.23
N THR A 107 -11.73 -6.25 -7.39
CA THR A 107 -11.40 -7.66 -7.48
C THR A 107 -9.95 -7.79 -7.94
N PHE A 108 -9.10 -8.45 -7.16
CA PHE A 108 -7.76 -8.86 -7.61
C PHE A 108 -7.82 -10.28 -8.17
N GLU A 109 -7.10 -10.54 -9.25
CA GLU A 109 -6.94 -11.87 -9.84
C GLU A 109 -5.46 -12.22 -9.95
N GLU A 110 -5.10 -13.39 -9.43
CA GLU A 110 -3.80 -13.99 -9.60
C GLU A 110 -3.88 -15.21 -10.48
N ARG A 111 -3.16 -15.17 -11.60
CA ARG A 111 -2.99 -16.32 -12.49
C ARG A 111 -1.65 -16.98 -12.22
N ILE A 112 -1.68 -18.30 -12.03
CA ILE A 112 -0.49 -19.15 -11.94
C ILE A 112 -0.59 -20.24 -13.02
N ASP A 113 0.49 -20.46 -13.77
CA ASP A 113 0.60 -21.58 -14.70
C ASP A 113 1.01 -22.84 -13.93
N LEU A 114 0.17 -23.87 -13.95
CA LEU A 114 0.41 -25.16 -13.28
C LEU A 114 1.22 -26.15 -14.15
N GLY A 115 1.51 -25.78 -15.40
CA GLY A 115 2.13 -26.64 -16.40
C GLY A 115 1.13 -27.57 -17.09
N GLY A 116 1.51 -28.07 -18.27
CA GLY A 116 0.66 -28.97 -19.05
C GLY A 116 -0.59 -28.33 -19.65
N GLY A 117 -0.62 -27.00 -19.79
CA GLY A 117 -1.77 -26.23 -20.28
C GLY A 117 -2.79 -25.83 -19.22
N ASN A 118 -2.61 -26.28 -17.97
CA ASN A 118 -3.50 -25.96 -16.86
C ASN A 118 -3.12 -24.63 -16.20
N GLN A 119 -4.13 -23.84 -15.85
CA GLN A 119 -3.96 -22.55 -15.21
C GLN A 119 -4.82 -22.49 -13.95
N SER A 120 -4.32 -21.83 -12.92
CA SER A 120 -5.06 -21.52 -11.71
C SER A 120 -5.30 -20.02 -11.64
N PHE A 121 -6.53 -19.63 -11.34
CA PHE A 121 -6.95 -18.25 -11.13
C PHE A 121 -7.48 -18.11 -9.71
N SER A 122 -6.74 -17.43 -8.83
CA SER A 122 -7.24 -17.01 -7.51
C SER A 122 -7.85 -15.62 -7.65
N ARG A 123 -9.14 -15.47 -7.33
CA ARG A 123 -9.87 -14.20 -7.37
C ARG A 123 -10.23 -13.76 -5.97
N PHE A 124 -9.78 -12.56 -5.62
CA PHE A 124 -10.04 -11.91 -4.34
C PHE A 124 -11.02 -10.76 -4.56
N SER A 125 -12.32 -11.03 -4.37
CA SER A 125 -13.39 -10.03 -4.51
C SER A 125 -13.61 -9.26 -3.21
N GLY A 126 -14.15 -8.04 -3.31
CA GLY A 126 -14.39 -7.17 -2.17
C GLY A 126 -13.07 -6.72 -1.55
N ALA A 127 -12.04 -6.49 -2.36
CA ALA A 127 -10.73 -6.09 -1.89
C ALA A 127 -10.67 -4.57 -1.67
N MET A 128 -10.26 -4.14 -0.48
CA MET A 128 -9.99 -2.74 -0.15
C MET A 128 -8.53 -2.56 0.26
N ILE A 129 -7.98 -1.39 -0.03
CA ILE A 129 -6.60 -1.05 0.31
C ILE A 129 -6.58 -0.54 1.76
N ASN A 130 -5.95 -1.32 2.65
CA ASN A 130 -5.80 -0.97 4.05
C ASN A 130 -4.66 0.02 4.26
N ALA A 131 -3.52 -0.22 3.62
CA ALA A 131 -2.33 0.61 3.77
C ALA A 131 -1.49 0.65 2.50
N LEU A 132 -0.76 1.74 2.31
CA LEU A 132 0.25 1.88 1.28
C LEU A 132 1.53 2.43 1.92
N SER A 133 2.62 1.69 1.71
CA SER A 133 3.95 2.08 2.14
C SER A 133 4.79 2.54 0.95
N LEU A 134 5.63 3.54 1.19
CA LEU A 134 6.60 4.07 0.25
C LEU A 134 7.94 4.19 0.95
N ALA A 135 8.97 3.55 0.40
CA ALA A 135 10.32 3.61 0.91
C ALA A 135 11.28 4.16 -0.16
N ILE A 136 11.94 5.25 0.20
CA ILE A 136 12.95 5.94 -0.61
C ILE A 136 14.26 5.84 0.17
N ALA A 137 15.20 5.05 -0.33
CA ALA A 137 16.53 4.93 0.25
C ALA A 137 17.59 5.38 -0.76
N ALA A 138 18.59 6.13 -0.30
CA ALA A 138 19.70 6.57 -1.14
C ALA A 138 20.40 5.36 -1.79
N ARG A 139 20.78 5.51 -3.06
CA ARG A 139 21.39 4.45 -3.89
C ARG A 139 20.52 3.20 -4.07
N ALA A 140 19.21 3.31 -3.89
CA ALA A 140 18.27 2.23 -4.13
C ALA A 140 17.13 2.65 -5.07
N LYS A 141 16.42 1.66 -5.60
CA LYS A 141 15.12 1.84 -6.24
C LYS A 141 14.06 2.24 -5.21
N VAL A 142 13.08 3.04 -5.63
CA VAL A 142 11.94 3.36 -4.78
C VAL A 142 10.99 2.17 -4.77
N THR A 143 10.67 1.67 -3.58
CA THR A 143 9.79 0.50 -3.39
C THR A 143 8.51 0.93 -2.69
N GLY A 144 7.41 0.22 -2.96
CA GLY A 144 6.19 0.36 -2.19
C GLY A 144 5.54 -0.99 -1.87
N SER A 145 4.63 -0.99 -0.92
CA SER A 145 3.80 -2.14 -0.59
C SER A 145 2.35 -1.71 -0.45
N VAL A 146 1.45 -2.43 -1.10
CA VAL A 146 0.01 -2.19 -1.07
C VAL A 146 -0.63 -3.29 -0.24
N SER A 147 -1.07 -2.95 0.97
CA SER A 147 -1.77 -3.86 1.87
C SER A 147 -3.24 -3.95 1.51
N VAL A 148 -3.70 -5.17 1.24
CA VAL A 148 -5.04 -5.49 0.75
C VAL A 148 -5.76 -6.34 1.78
N MET A 149 -7.04 -6.03 1.99
CA MET A 149 -7.99 -6.88 2.71
C MET A 149 -9.16 -7.19 1.80
N ALA A 150 -9.51 -8.46 1.64
CA ALA A 150 -10.60 -8.89 0.76
C ALA A 150 -11.65 -9.72 1.50
N GLN A 151 -12.85 -9.79 0.92
CA GLN A 151 -13.97 -10.50 1.54
C GLN A 151 -13.81 -12.02 1.44
N LYS A 152 -13.38 -12.51 0.28
CA LYS A 152 -13.27 -13.94 -0.02
C LYS A 152 -12.28 -14.20 -1.14
N GLU A 153 -11.84 -15.46 -1.23
CA GLU A 153 -11.07 -15.99 -2.35
C GLU A 153 -11.90 -17.06 -3.07
N LEU A 154 -11.91 -17.01 -4.41
CA LEU A 154 -12.47 -18.05 -5.26
C LEU A 154 -11.41 -18.52 -6.25
N LEU A 155 -11.27 -19.85 -6.37
CA LEU A 155 -10.38 -20.48 -7.35
C LEU A 155 -11.15 -20.85 -8.60
N ASP A 156 -10.52 -20.65 -9.75
CA ASP A 156 -11.03 -21.05 -11.06
C ASP A 156 -9.88 -21.57 -11.94
N THR A 157 -10.23 -22.24 -13.02
CA THR A 157 -9.28 -22.79 -14.02
C THR A 157 -9.31 -22.05 -15.34
N ALA A 158 -10.27 -21.14 -15.52
CA ALA A 158 -10.42 -20.30 -16.71
C ALA A 158 -10.64 -18.83 -16.34
N ILE A 159 -10.42 -17.95 -17.32
CA ILE A 159 -10.77 -16.52 -17.21
C ILE A 159 -12.30 -16.34 -17.15
N ILE A 160 -12.76 -15.20 -16.61
CA ILE A 160 -14.18 -14.82 -16.70
C ILE A 160 -14.53 -14.61 -18.18
N THR A 161 -15.69 -15.11 -18.60
CA THR A 161 -16.14 -15.00 -19.99
C THR A 161 -16.24 -13.52 -20.39
N GLY A 162 -15.53 -13.14 -21.47
CA GLY A 162 -15.49 -11.76 -21.95
C GLY A 162 -14.54 -10.84 -21.17
N ALA A 163 -13.74 -11.37 -20.24
CA ALA A 163 -12.72 -10.58 -19.56
C ALA A 163 -11.59 -10.14 -20.51
N THR A 164 -11.14 -8.91 -20.37
CA THR A 164 -9.93 -8.38 -21.03
C THR A 164 -8.83 -8.14 -20.01
N TYR A 165 -7.58 -8.15 -20.48
CA TYR A 165 -6.41 -7.89 -19.64
C TYR A 165 -5.56 -6.81 -20.31
N ASP A 166 -5.66 -5.59 -19.81
CA ASP A 166 -4.89 -4.46 -20.28
C ASP A 166 -3.45 -4.57 -19.78
N ALA A 167 -2.49 -4.38 -20.69
CA ALA A 167 -1.09 -4.54 -20.39
C ALA A 167 -0.62 -3.47 -19.39
N ALA A 168 0.24 -3.89 -18.46
CA ALA A 168 0.84 -2.98 -17.50
C ALA A 168 1.63 -1.85 -18.19
N SER A 169 1.66 -0.67 -17.56
CA SER A 169 2.48 0.46 -18.01
C SER A 169 3.96 0.08 -18.13
N THR A 170 4.59 0.50 -19.24
CA THR A 170 6.03 0.29 -19.52
C THR A 170 6.92 1.42 -18.99
N THR A 171 6.40 2.33 -18.18
CA THR A 171 7.18 3.42 -17.62
C THR A 171 8.37 2.91 -16.80
N PRO A 172 9.54 3.56 -16.88
CA PRO A 172 10.71 3.16 -16.12
C PRO A 172 10.45 3.26 -14.61
N ILE A 173 11.17 2.44 -13.84
CA ILE A 173 11.10 2.42 -12.37
C ILE A 173 11.82 3.66 -11.82
N SER A 174 11.26 4.28 -10.79
CA SER A 174 11.88 5.43 -10.13
C SER A 174 13.00 5.00 -9.18
N THR A 175 14.13 5.69 -9.27
CA THR A 175 15.29 5.50 -8.36
C THR A 175 15.48 6.72 -7.48
N ALA A 176 15.93 6.51 -6.24
CA ALA A 176 16.09 7.60 -5.28
C ALA A 176 17.13 8.65 -5.73
N SER A 177 18.15 8.25 -6.50
CA SER A 177 19.24 9.14 -6.91
C SER A 177 18.92 10.00 -8.12
N ALA A 178 18.07 9.53 -9.04
CA ALA A 178 17.79 10.23 -10.29
C ALA A 178 16.38 10.82 -10.35
N ASN A 179 15.45 10.31 -9.55
CA ASN A 179 14.02 10.55 -9.75
C ASN A 179 13.33 11.18 -8.54
N VAL A 180 14.06 11.51 -7.47
CA VAL A 180 13.53 12.21 -6.30
C VAL A 180 14.08 13.64 -6.28
N ALA A 181 13.17 14.62 -6.20
CA ALA A 181 13.51 16.04 -6.21
C ALA A 181 12.65 16.83 -5.23
N ASN A 182 13.03 18.09 -5.00
CA ASN A 182 12.30 19.07 -4.18
C ASN A 182 11.96 18.55 -2.77
N LEU A 183 12.88 17.80 -2.15
CA LEU A 183 12.69 17.33 -0.79
C LEU A 183 12.83 18.52 0.17
N GLN A 184 11.71 18.89 0.77
CA GLN A 184 11.58 19.98 1.73
C GLN A 184 11.00 19.43 3.02
N VAL A 185 11.64 19.76 4.15
CA VAL A 185 11.19 19.31 5.47
C VAL A 185 11.10 20.51 6.40
N ALA A 186 9.90 20.77 6.89
CA ALA A 186 9.58 21.83 7.85
C ALA A 186 10.14 23.22 7.49
N GLY A 187 10.07 23.59 6.21
CA GLY A 187 10.52 24.89 5.73
C GLY A 187 12.04 25.08 5.66
N LEU A 188 12.83 24.01 5.89
CA LEU A 188 14.25 24.01 5.58
C LEU A 188 14.45 23.57 4.12
N PRO A 189 15.08 24.39 3.27
CA PRO A 189 15.39 23.98 1.91
C PRO A 189 16.48 22.92 1.93
N ALA A 190 16.19 21.75 1.34
CA ALA A 190 17.15 20.71 0.97
C ALA A 190 18.02 20.11 2.10
N PRO A 191 17.45 19.53 3.17
CA PRO A 191 18.24 18.67 4.06
C PRO A 191 18.81 17.49 3.26
N LYS A 192 20.07 17.10 3.53
CA LYS A 192 20.63 15.87 2.96
C LYS A 192 20.01 14.64 3.63
N VAL A 193 19.06 14.04 2.94
CA VAL A 193 18.30 12.88 3.43
C VAL A 193 18.88 11.60 2.84
N ARG A 194 19.13 10.61 3.71
CA ARG A 194 19.58 9.28 3.35
C ARG A 194 18.41 8.34 3.08
N SER A 195 17.36 8.43 3.88
CA SER A 195 16.14 7.65 3.67
C SER A 195 14.89 8.40 4.11
N LEU A 196 13.79 8.16 3.41
CA LEU A 196 12.46 8.61 3.75
C LEU A 196 11.51 7.42 3.59
N SER A 197 10.81 7.09 4.66
CA SER A 197 9.65 6.20 4.61
C SER A 197 8.37 6.98 4.84
N LEU A 198 7.31 6.62 4.12
CA LEU A 198 5.97 7.15 4.28
C LEU A 198 4.99 5.96 4.31
N GLU A 199 4.17 5.91 5.35
CA GLU A 199 3.11 4.92 5.53
C GLU A 199 1.77 5.66 5.56
N MET A 200 0.81 5.19 4.76
CA MET A 200 -0.56 5.66 4.74
C MET A 200 -1.47 4.50 5.14
N THR A 201 -2.25 4.64 6.21
CA THR A 201 -3.12 3.55 6.70
C THR A 201 -4.55 4.03 6.98
N ASN A 202 -5.52 3.23 6.57
CA ASN A 202 -6.96 3.41 6.81
C ASN A 202 -7.46 2.67 8.06
N ASN A 203 -6.61 1.84 8.69
CA ASN A 203 -6.96 1.04 9.87
C ASN A 203 -8.27 0.26 9.68
N LEU A 204 -8.36 -0.49 8.57
CA LEU A 204 -9.52 -1.31 8.23
C LEU A 204 -9.69 -2.45 9.22
N ARG A 205 -10.96 -2.79 9.49
CA ARG A 205 -11.33 -3.91 10.38
C ARG A 205 -12.44 -4.75 9.76
N THR A 206 -12.34 -6.07 9.93
CA THR A 206 -13.38 -7.01 9.53
C THR A 206 -14.63 -6.80 10.39
N ARG A 207 -15.80 -7.04 9.79
CA ARG A 207 -17.09 -7.06 10.48
C ARG A 207 -17.74 -8.43 10.22
N PRO A 208 -17.47 -9.43 11.09
CA PRO A 208 -18.13 -10.72 10.98
C PRO A 208 -19.61 -10.58 11.37
N LEU A 209 -20.48 -11.30 10.66
CA LEU A 209 -21.91 -11.37 10.96
C LEU A 209 -22.31 -12.82 11.25
N VAL A 210 -23.30 -12.99 12.14
CA VAL A 210 -23.88 -14.31 12.41
C VAL A 210 -24.55 -14.84 11.14
N GLY A 211 -24.25 -16.08 10.77
CA GLY A 211 -24.82 -16.75 9.59
C GLY A 211 -24.07 -16.47 8.28
N SER A 212 -22.94 -15.76 8.32
CA SER A 212 -22.02 -15.61 7.20
C SER A 212 -20.63 -16.08 7.58
N LEU A 213 -20.00 -16.87 6.69
CA LEU A 213 -18.59 -17.25 6.83
C LEU A 213 -17.65 -16.08 6.51
N TYR A 214 -18.11 -15.14 5.68
CA TYR A 214 -17.33 -14.00 5.20
C TYR A 214 -17.74 -12.71 5.90
N THR A 215 -16.81 -11.75 5.95
CA THR A 215 -17.11 -10.40 6.42
C THR A 215 -18.12 -9.72 5.49
N ASP A 216 -19.12 -9.03 6.04
CA ASP A 216 -20.12 -8.31 5.22
C ASP A 216 -19.53 -7.05 4.57
N SER A 217 -18.76 -6.30 5.35
CA SER A 217 -18.12 -5.06 4.95
C SER A 217 -16.93 -4.75 5.87
N PHE A 218 -16.04 -3.87 5.42
CA PHE A 218 -14.96 -3.38 6.27
C PHE A 218 -15.36 -2.13 7.04
N GLY A 219 -15.05 -2.09 8.33
CA GLY A 219 -15.08 -0.87 9.10
C GLY A 219 -13.85 -0.02 8.80
N TYR A 220 -14.04 1.28 8.59
CA TYR A 220 -12.97 2.23 8.35
C TYR A 220 -12.53 2.87 9.67
N GLY A 221 -11.21 2.94 9.88
CA GLY A 221 -10.62 3.68 10.99
C GLY A 221 -10.24 5.10 10.57
N ARG A 222 -9.40 5.75 11.39
CA ARG A 222 -8.82 7.05 11.04
C ARG A 222 -7.75 6.84 9.97
N PHE A 223 -7.73 7.72 8.97
CA PHE A 223 -6.61 7.83 8.04
C PHE A 223 -5.39 8.41 8.78
N GLU A 224 -4.33 7.61 8.90
CA GLU A 224 -3.08 8.03 9.53
C GLU A 224 -1.96 8.01 8.51
N VAL A 225 -1.16 9.08 8.51
CA VAL A 225 0.07 9.15 7.73
C VAL A 225 1.24 9.31 8.70
N THR A 226 2.16 8.37 8.65
CA THR A 226 3.36 8.34 9.49
C THR A 226 4.59 8.04 8.64
N GLY A 227 5.77 8.25 9.19
CA GLY A 227 6.99 7.95 8.49
C GLY A 227 8.23 8.23 9.31
N THR A 228 9.38 7.86 8.76
CA THR A 228 10.69 8.15 9.35
C THR A 228 11.55 8.83 8.32
N LEU A 229 12.17 9.94 8.74
CA LEU A 229 13.16 10.66 7.98
C LEU A 229 14.55 10.40 8.58
N GLU A 230 15.49 9.91 7.77
CA GLU A 230 16.89 9.84 8.16
C GLU A 230 17.70 10.87 7.39
N ALA A 231 18.23 11.87 8.10
CA ALA A 231 19.04 12.94 7.52
C ALA A 231 20.44 12.98 8.11
N TYR A 232 21.40 13.45 7.32
CA TYR A 232 22.74 13.76 7.82
C TYR A 232 22.68 14.93 8.79
N PHE A 233 23.39 14.83 9.91
CA PHE A 233 23.41 15.89 10.91
C PHE A 233 24.29 17.06 10.46
N GLU A 234 23.69 18.03 9.76
CA GLU A 234 24.42 19.20 9.26
C GLU A 234 24.37 20.39 10.23
N THR A 235 23.23 20.60 10.91
CA THR A 235 23.04 21.72 11.84
C THR A 235 22.22 21.31 13.07
N ASN A 236 22.42 22.05 14.17
CA ASN A 236 21.61 21.87 15.38
C ASN A 236 20.15 22.29 15.17
N ASP A 237 19.84 23.13 14.17
CA ASP A 237 18.50 23.69 13.96
C ASP A 237 17.43 22.63 13.71
N LEU A 238 17.74 21.62 12.89
CA LEU A 238 16.81 20.52 12.60
C LEU A 238 16.54 19.71 13.88
N TYR A 239 17.58 19.39 14.64
CA TYR A 239 17.45 18.60 15.87
C TYR A 239 16.84 19.40 17.02
N GLN A 240 17.09 20.70 17.11
CA GLN A 240 16.46 21.58 18.09
C GLN A 240 14.97 21.75 17.81
N ARG A 241 14.54 21.75 16.55
CA ARG A 241 13.11 21.69 16.18
C ARG A 241 12.47 20.36 16.58
N VAL A 242 13.19 19.25 16.45
CA VAL A 242 12.72 17.95 16.98
C VAL A 242 12.56 18.00 18.50
N LEU A 243 13.56 18.53 19.22
CA LEU A 243 13.49 18.68 20.68
C LEU A 243 12.35 19.61 21.14
N ASN A 244 12.06 20.66 20.36
CA ASN A 244 10.97 21.59 20.64
C ASN A 244 9.58 21.05 20.22
N HIS A 245 9.47 19.79 19.81
CA HIS A 245 8.24 19.19 19.29
C HIS A 245 7.64 20.04 18.15
N GLY A 246 8.52 20.50 17.26
CA GLY A 246 8.21 21.41 16.17
C GLY A 246 7.32 20.78 15.10
N SER A 247 6.71 21.65 14.31
CA SER A 247 5.87 21.27 13.17
C SER A 247 6.36 21.89 11.87
N GLY A 248 5.98 21.30 10.73
CA GLY A 248 6.13 21.96 9.43
C GLY A 248 5.61 21.10 8.28
N ALA A 249 5.84 21.53 7.03
CA ALA A 249 5.42 20.78 5.85
C ALA A 249 6.51 19.81 5.38
N LEU A 250 6.13 18.61 4.92
CA LEU A 250 7.00 17.70 4.19
C LEU A 250 6.53 17.66 2.73
N GLY A 251 7.43 17.95 1.80
CA GLY A 251 7.16 17.90 0.37
C GLY A 251 8.27 17.16 -0.35
N PHE A 252 7.92 16.30 -1.31
CA PHE A 252 8.89 15.68 -2.22
C PHE A 252 8.22 15.29 -3.54
N THR A 253 9.00 15.26 -4.61
CA THR A 253 8.54 14.84 -5.94
C THR A 253 9.25 13.56 -6.37
N ILE A 254 8.50 12.58 -6.88
CA ILE A 254 9.03 11.34 -7.45
C ILE A 254 8.54 11.16 -8.88
N GLY A 255 9.46 10.96 -9.83
CA GLY A 255 9.10 10.53 -11.17
C GLY A 255 10.24 10.59 -12.18
N ASN A 256 9.98 10.06 -13.37
CA ASN A 256 11.04 9.72 -14.32
C ASN A 256 11.18 10.67 -15.50
N ALA A 257 10.11 11.40 -15.84
CA ALA A 257 10.10 12.36 -16.93
C ALA A 257 9.15 13.52 -16.58
N ALA A 258 9.26 14.64 -17.31
CA ALA A 258 8.29 15.72 -17.20
C ALA A 258 6.87 15.21 -17.46
N ASN A 259 5.91 15.66 -16.65
CA ASN A 259 4.51 15.22 -16.66
C ASN A 259 4.29 13.74 -16.29
N GLN A 260 5.32 13.04 -15.80
CA GLN A 260 5.26 11.66 -15.27
C GLN A 260 5.84 11.61 -13.86
N LYS A 261 5.39 12.54 -13.02
CA LYS A 261 5.84 12.72 -11.64
C LYS A 261 4.66 12.90 -10.70
N TYR A 262 4.85 12.45 -9.46
CA TYR A 262 3.98 12.69 -8.32
C TYR A 262 4.68 13.63 -7.34
N ALA A 263 4.05 14.74 -7.01
CA ALA A 263 4.44 15.59 -5.89
C ALA A 263 3.59 15.23 -4.67
N PHE A 264 4.23 14.73 -3.63
CA PHE A 264 3.63 14.48 -2.33
C PHE A 264 3.80 15.73 -1.46
N LEU A 265 2.72 16.16 -0.84
CA LEU A 265 2.69 17.26 0.11
C LEU A 265 1.94 16.81 1.36
N VAL A 266 2.65 16.76 2.48
CA VAL A 266 2.09 16.60 3.82
C VAL A 266 2.18 17.97 4.49
N PRO A 267 1.10 18.76 4.51
CA PRO A 267 1.16 20.18 4.87
C PRO A 267 1.62 20.42 6.31
N LYS A 268 1.26 19.50 7.21
CA LYS A 268 1.58 19.59 8.62
C LYS A 268 2.01 18.23 9.17
N ILE A 269 3.31 18.10 9.41
CA ILE A 269 3.92 17.02 10.18
C ILE A 269 4.31 17.53 11.57
N ILE A 270 4.16 16.65 12.55
CA ILE A 270 4.69 16.83 13.91
C ILE A 270 5.85 15.83 14.06
N PHE A 271 7.00 16.33 14.49
CA PHE A 271 8.15 15.47 14.78
C PHE A 271 7.93 14.70 16.08
N GLY A 272 8.18 13.39 16.04
CA GLY A 272 8.19 12.53 17.21
C GLY A 272 9.56 12.52 17.90
N ASN A 273 9.81 11.45 18.65
CA ASN A 273 11.07 11.24 19.34
C ASN A 273 12.20 10.94 18.34
N GLY A 274 12.82 11.99 17.81
CA GLY A 274 14.01 11.84 16.98
C GLY A 274 15.27 11.63 17.82
N GLU A 275 16.17 10.83 17.29
CA GLU A 275 17.44 10.48 17.93
C GLU A 275 18.60 10.87 17.02
N ARG A 276 19.61 11.53 17.59
CA ARG A 276 20.92 11.67 16.95
C ARG A 276 21.73 10.40 17.23
N ARG A 277 22.08 9.67 16.18
CA ARG A 277 22.95 8.49 16.24
C ARG A 277 24.37 8.92 15.91
N PRO A 278 25.27 9.02 16.91
CA PRO A 278 26.62 9.52 16.71
C PRO A 278 27.55 8.57 15.93
N GLY A 279 27.13 7.33 15.64
CA GLY A 279 27.94 6.38 14.86
C GLY A 279 29.21 5.89 15.58
N GLY A 280 29.87 4.89 15.01
CA GLY A 280 31.23 4.49 15.40
C GLY A 280 32.31 5.22 14.60
N ASN A 281 33.59 4.86 14.79
CA ASN A 281 34.73 5.51 14.11
C ASN A 281 34.66 5.57 12.57
N ASN A 282 33.82 4.75 11.94
CA ASN A 282 33.67 4.65 10.49
C ASN A 282 32.27 5.07 9.99
N ASP A 283 31.42 5.62 10.85
CA ASP A 283 30.03 5.98 10.52
C ASP A 283 29.80 7.49 10.59
N ASP A 284 28.94 7.99 9.70
CA ASP A 284 28.47 9.37 9.76
C ASP A 284 27.42 9.55 10.89
N VAL A 285 27.38 10.74 11.48
CA VAL A 285 26.33 11.12 12.44
C VAL A 285 25.01 11.34 11.70
N MET A 286 24.05 10.46 11.96
CA MET A 286 22.72 10.50 11.36
C MET A 286 21.68 10.95 12.40
N VAL A 287 20.66 11.68 11.97
CA VAL A 287 19.45 11.92 12.77
C VAL A 287 18.30 11.13 12.18
N SER A 288 17.70 10.28 13.00
CA SER A 288 16.45 9.59 12.68
C SER A 288 15.30 10.35 13.31
N ILE A 289 14.33 10.79 12.51
CA ILE A 289 13.22 11.63 12.93
C ILE A 289 11.92 10.94 12.51
N PRO A 290 11.22 10.23 13.41
CA PRO A 290 9.86 9.80 13.15
C PRO A 290 8.94 11.01 13.08
N PHE A 291 7.94 10.98 12.21
CA PHE A 291 6.95 12.04 12.09
C PHE A 291 5.54 11.47 11.95
N ARG A 292 4.55 12.28 12.33
CA ARG A 292 3.13 12.00 12.13
C ARG A 292 2.46 13.20 11.46
N ALA A 293 1.71 12.96 10.41
CA ALA A 293 0.91 13.99 9.76
C ALA A 293 -0.33 14.33 10.60
N VAL A 294 -0.73 15.59 10.55
CA VAL A 294 -1.96 16.09 11.17
C VAL A 294 -2.71 16.89 10.13
N TYR A 295 -4.04 16.88 10.24
CA TYR A 295 -4.92 17.67 9.40
C TYR A 295 -4.53 19.15 9.39
N ASP A 296 -4.47 19.72 8.18
CA ASP A 296 -4.23 21.14 7.95
C ASP A 296 -5.49 21.81 7.35
N PRO A 297 -6.07 22.83 8.01
CA PRO A 297 -7.29 23.48 7.54
C PRO A 297 -7.10 24.36 6.30
N ALA A 298 -5.87 24.80 5.98
CA ALA A 298 -5.62 25.60 4.79
C ALA A 298 -5.62 24.74 3.52
N THR A 299 -5.05 23.54 3.61
CA THR A 299 -5.05 22.56 2.52
C THR A 299 -6.32 21.70 2.51
N ASP A 300 -7.06 21.66 3.63
CA ASP A 300 -8.22 20.79 3.84
C ASP A 300 -7.85 19.30 3.64
N ALA A 301 -6.66 18.92 4.11
CA ALA A 301 -6.11 17.59 3.95
C ALA A 301 -4.98 17.29 4.96
N THR A 302 -4.81 16.01 5.27
CA THR A 302 -3.62 15.45 5.95
C THR A 302 -2.52 15.15 4.93
N LEU A 303 -2.88 14.69 3.73
CA LEU A 303 -1.96 14.41 2.63
C LEU A 303 -2.59 14.87 1.31
N GLN A 304 -1.79 15.54 0.49
CA GLN A 304 -2.12 15.92 -0.88
C GLN A 304 -1.09 15.33 -1.83
N ILE A 305 -1.56 14.81 -2.96
CA ILE A 305 -0.70 14.31 -4.04
C ILE A 305 -1.09 15.05 -5.31
N THR A 306 -0.10 15.54 -6.06
CA THR A 306 -0.31 16.11 -7.40
C THR A 306 0.38 15.24 -8.44
N ARG A 307 -0.36 14.75 -9.44
CA ARG A 307 0.19 13.96 -10.55
C ARG A 307 0.49 14.83 -11.76
N GLY A 308 1.26 14.30 -12.71
CA GLY A 308 1.54 14.98 -13.97
C GLY A 308 2.39 16.25 -13.81
N VAL A 309 3.24 16.32 -12.79
CA VAL A 309 4.08 17.49 -12.52
C VAL A 309 5.19 17.61 -13.58
N ALA A 310 5.44 18.83 -14.06
CA ALA A 310 6.49 19.14 -15.04
C ALA A 310 7.90 18.84 -14.52
#